data_AF-A0ABD4SDN9-F1
#
_entry.id   AF-A0ABD4SDN9-F1
#
_cell.length_a   1.000
_cell.length_b   1.000
_cell.length_c   1.000
_cell.angle_alpha   90.00
_cell.angle_beta   90.00
_cell.angle_gamma   90.00
#
_symmetry.space_group_name_H-M   'P 1'
#
loop_
_entity.id
_entity.type
_entity.pdbx_description
1 polymer ?
#
loop_
_entity_poly.entity_id
_entity_poly.type
_entity_poly.pdbx_seq_one_letter_code
_entity_poly.pdbx_strand_id
1 'polypeptide(L)'
;RLRNRIGSLERRISRLEERHLGSKLYHRQHARKQCNMERIMNMSIRKMLLTEKPDVLVKEDLSFTKEKLPKAANRYEAKVRRKLSSWTKGTLDDRIEYLCDCLGIRTVDVNPAYTSQFCPNCGARFSERKGTHHELTVCPNCGEMNANTAAAVNILRRADDKNITLYTPYKKVEKILEDRYANKQSVMA
;
A
#
# COMPACT_ATOMS: atom_id res chain seq x y z
N ARG A 1 -38.72 27.16 28.76
CA ARG A 1 -37.82 28.25 28.26
C ARG A 1 -36.53 27.70 27.63
N LEU A 2 -35.75 26.88 28.34
CA LEU A 2 -34.49 26.31 27.80
C LEU A 2 -34.71 25.40 26.57
N ARG A 3 -35.71 24.52 26.60
CA ARG A 3 -36.03 23.60 25.50
C ARG A 3 -36.37 24.32 24.19
N ASN A 4 -37.13 25.41 24.24
CA ASN A 4 -37.46 26.24 23.07
C ASN A 4 -36.23 26.96 22.51
N ARG A 5 -35.28 27.32 23.38
CA ARG A 5 -34.03 28.00 23.02
C ARG A 5 -33.04 27.01 22.37
N ILE A 6 -32.99 25.77 22.85
CA ILE A 6 -32.27 24.65 22.22
C ILE A 6 -32.82 24.39 20.82
N GLY A 7 -34.15 24.17 20.68
CA GLY A 7 -34.75 23.94 19.36
C GLY A 7 -34.63 25.12 18.39
N SER A 8 -34.50 26.36 18.89
CA SER A 8 -34.20 27.52 18.06
C SER A 8 -32.75 27.53 17.56
N LEU A 9 -31.80 27.07 18.37
CA LEU A 9 -30.38 26.98 18.01
C LEU A 9 -30.15 25.83 17.01
N GLU A 10 -30.75 24.67 17.23
CA GLU A 10 -30.69 23.52 16.30
C GLU A 10 -31.18 23.90 14.89
N ARG A 11 -32.32 24.59 14.79
CA ARG A 11 -32.85 25.10 13.50
C ARG A 11 -31.95 26.15 12.85
N ARG A 12 -31.16 26.88 13.63
CA ARG A 12 -30.23 27.89 13.12
C ARG A 12 -28.93 27.23 12.66
N ILE A 13 -28.45 26.22 13.36
CA ILE A 13 -27.33 25.36 12.96
C ILE A 13 -27.68 24.63 11.65
N SER A 14 -28.83 23.96 11.58
CA SER A 14 -29.30 23.25 10.36
C SER A 14 -29.37 24.18 9.15
N ARG A 15 -29.91 25.40 9.31
CA ARG A 15 -29.95 26.40 8.22
C ARG A 15 -28.57 26.89 7.80
N LEU A 16 -27.65 27.03 8.75
CA LEU A 16 -26.27 27.41 8.46
C LEU A 16 -25.52 26.29 7.74
N GLU A 17 -25.70 25.03 8.15
CA GLU A 17 -25.15 23.85 7.48
C GLU A 17 -25.69 23.70 6.05
N GLU A 18 -27.01 23.85 5.86
CA GLU A 18 -27.65 23.83 4.55
C GLU A 18 -27.18 24.98 3.65
N ARG A 19 -26.88 26.16 4.18
CA ARG A 19 -26.45 27.32 3.39
C ARG A 19 -24.94 27.51 3.37
N HIS A 20 -24.16 26.59 3.92
CA HIS A 20 -22.71 26.71 3.97
C HIS A 20 -22.09 26.44 2.58
N LEU A 21 -22.11 27.46 1.72
CA LEU A 21 -21.58 27.40 0.35
C LEU A 21 -20.13 26.89 0.32
N GLY A 22 -19.28 27.30 1.27
CA GLY A 22 -17.91 26.81 1.42
C GLY A 22 -17.79 25.30 1.66
N SER A 23 -18.63 24.74 2.54
CA SER A 23 -18.67 23.31 2.85
C SER A 23 -19.21 22.51 1.66
N LYS A 24 -20.31 22.98 1.04
CA LYS A 24 -20.87 22.38 -0.17
C LYS A 24 -19.85 22.35 -1.32
N LEU A 25 -19.12 23.45 -1.54
CA LEU A 25 -18.05 23.53 -2.54
C LEU A 25 -16.88 22.61 -2.18
N TYR A 26 -16.49 22.54 -0.90
CA TYR A 26 -15.45 21.63 -0.43
C TYR A 26 -15.82 20.16 -0.69
N HIS A 27 -17.02 19.72 -0.28
CA HIS A 27 -17.50 18.36 -0.49
C HIS A 27 -17.59 18.01 -1.98
N ARG A 28 -18.08 18.93 -2.81
CA ARG A 28 -18.13 18.73 -4.27
C ARG A 28 -16.74 18.56 -4.88
N GLN A 29 -15.77 19.38 -4.47
CA GLN A 29 -14.39 19.26 -4.93
C GLN A 29 -13.72 17.97 -4.42
N HIS A 30 -14.01 17.58 -3.18
CA HIS A 30 -13.53 16.34 -2.59
C HIS A 30 -14.05 15.12 -3.36
N ALA A 31 -15.36 15.06 -3.59
CA ALA A 31 -16.01 14.00 -4.36
C ALA A 31 -15.44 13.90 -5.79
N ARG A 32 -15.29 15.04 -6.49
CA ARG A 32 -14.67 15.05 -7.83
C ARG A 32 -13.24 14.48 -7.83
N LYS A 33 -12.44 14.81 -6.82
CA LYS A 33 -11.08 14.29 -6.67
C LYS A 33 -11.10 12.78 -6.42
N GLN A 34 -12.00 12.30 -5.55
CA GLN A 34 -12.17 10.87 -5.29
C GLN A 34 -12.58 10.11 -6.56
N CYS A 35 -13.60 10.57 -7.29
CA CYS A 35 -14.02 9.96 -8.55
C CYS A 35 -12.89 9.93 -9.59
N ASN A 36 -12.12 11.02 -9.71
CA ASN A 36 -11.00 11.06 -10.65
C ASN A 36 -9.89 10.06 -10.26
N MET A 37 -9.60 9.92 -8.97
CA MET A 37 -8.62 8.95 -8.48
C MET A 37 -9.07 7.52 -8.73
N GLU A 38 -10.33 7.19 -8.39
CA GLU A 38 -10.91 5.87 -8.67
C GLU A 38 -10.89 5.55 -10.17
N ARG A 39 -11.21 6.53 -11.02
CA ARG A 39 -11.14 6.37 -12.47
C ARG A 39 -9.73 6.05 -12.95
N ILE A 40 -8.73 6.79 -12.49
CA ILE A 40 -7.32 6.56 -12.85
C ILE A 40 -6.88 5.17 -12.36
N MET A 41 -7.21 4.82 -11.12
CA MET A 41 -6.90 3.52 -10.53
C MET A 41 -7.50 2.37 -11.35
N ASN A 42 -8.81 2.40 -11.60
CA ASN A 42 -9.50 1.38 -12.38
C ASN A 42 -8.94 1.27 -13.80
N MET A 43 -8.64 2.40 -14.44
CA MET A 43 -8.03 2.41 -15.76
C MET A 43 -6.65 1.74 -15.76
N SER A 44 -5.80 2.09 -14.80
CA SER A 44 -4.46 1.52 -14.68
C SER A 44 -4.47 0.02 -14.38
N ILE A 45 -5.32 -0.42 -13.45
CA ILE A 45 -5.45 -1.85 -13.11
C ILE A 45 -5.97 -2.63 -14.32
N ARG A 46 -7.07 -2.17 -14.95
CA ARG A 46 -7.62 -2.84 -16.13
C ARG A 46 -6.60 -2.91 -17.26
N LYS A 47 -5.87 -1.83 -17.52
CA LYS A 47 -4.83 -1.81 -18.55
C LYS A 47 -3.78 -2.89 -18.26
N MET A 48 -3.28 -2.96 -17.03
CA MET A 48 -2.28 -3.96 -16.62
C MET A 48 -2.82 -5.39 -16.79
N LEU A 49 -4.00 -5.70 -16.23
CA LEU A 49 -4.59 -7.04 -16.30
C LEU A 49 -4.87 -7.49 -17.74
N LEU A 50 -5.34 -6.60 -18.60
CA LEU A 50 -5.63 -6.93 -20.01
C LEU A 50 -4.38 -7.04 -20.88
N THR A 51 -3.29 -6.37 -20.50
CA THR A 51 -2.01 -6.43 -21.23
C THR A 51 -1.25 -7.69 -20.88
N GLU A 52 -1.04 -7.93 -19.58
CA GLU A 52 -0.22 -9.03 -19.09
C GLU A 52 -0.97 -10.37 -19.05
N LYS A 53 -2.31 -10.33 -18.93
CA LYS A 53 -3.21 -11.51 -18.86
C LYS A 53 -2.71 -12.59 -17.88
N PRO A 54 -2.45 -12.25 -16.61
CA PRO A 54 -1.97 -13.23 -15.64
C PRO A 54 -3.09 -14.20 -15.25
N ASP A 55 -2.78 -15.48 -15.06
CA ASP A 55 -3.69 -16.44 -14.42
C ASP A 55 -3.82 -16.18 -12.91
N VAL A 56 -2.75 -15.62 -12.32
CA VAL A 56 -2.63 -15.38 -10.88
C VAL A 56 -1.99 -14.02 -10.64
N LEU A 57 -2.63 -13.21 -9.79
CA LEU A 57 -2.07 -11.96 -9.28
C LEU A 57 -1.68 -12.14 -7.82
N VAL A 58 -0.39 -12.02 -7.52
CA VAL A 58 0.13 -12.08 -6.14
C VAL A 58 0.30 -10.66 -5.61
N LYS A 59 -0.27 -10.38 -4.43
CA LYS A 59 -0.19 -9.08 -3.76
C LYS A 59 0.19 -9.23 -2.29
N GLU A 60 0.77 -8.19 -1.72
CA GLU A 60 1.05 -8.13 -0.30
C GLU A 60 -0.23 -7.90 0.51
N ASP A 61 -0.43 -8.66 1.58
CA ASP A 61 -1.45 -8.32 2.57
C ASP A 61 -0.98 -7.18 3.43
N LEU A 62 -1.44 -5.99 3.08
CA LEU A 62 -1.10 -4.79 3.79
C LEU A 62 -2.15 -4.44 4.86
N SER A 63 -3.16 -5.26 5.14
CA SER A 63 -4.23 -4.96 6.11
C SER A 63 -3.73 -4.59 7.52
N PHE A 64 -2.52 -5.03 7.90
CA PHE A 64 -1.94 -4.87 9.23
C PHE A 64 -1.36 -3.48 9.56
N THR A 65 -1.24 -2.55 8.60
CA THR A 65 -0.59 -1.25 8.85
C THR A 65 -1.54 -0.26 9.54
N LYS A 66 -1.71 -0.42 10.86
CA LYS A 66 -2.31 0.57 11.76
C LYS A 66 -1.26 1.34 12.58
N GLU A 67 0.00 1.31 12.18
CA GLU A 67 1.02 2.08 12.90
C GLU A 67 0.77 3.58 12.78
N LYS A 68 0.82 4.26 13.93
CA LYS A 68 0.79 5.71 13.97
C LYS A 68 2.03 6.22 13.27
N LEU A 69 1.83 6.72 12.07
CA LEU A 69 2.84 7.45 11.33
C LEU A 69 3.46 8.55 12.22
N PRO A 70 4.80 8.71 12.21
CA PRO A 70 5.45 9.79 12.95
C PRO A 70 4.96 11.16 12.46
N LYS A 71 5.13 12.19 13.30
CA LYS A 71 4.73 13.56 12.98
C LYS A 71 5.39 13.99 11.66
N ALA A 72 4.59 14.49 10.72
CA ALA A 72 5.09 14.96 9.44
C ALA A 72 6.16 16.06 9.67
N ALA A 73 7.28 15.96 8.95
CA ALA A 73 8.40 16.87 9.06
C ALA A 73 8.04 18.28 8.55
N ASN A 74 7.11 18.38 7.59
CA ASN A 74 6.65 19.66 7.07
C ASN A 74 5.19 19.66 6.59
N ARG A 75 4.68 20.85 6.26
CA ARG A 75 3.28 21.07 5.82
C ARG A 75 2.96 20.35 4.50
N TYR A 76 3.93 20.25 3.59
CA TYR A 76 3.74 19.55 2.32
C TYR A 76 3.52 18.06 2.56
N GLU A 77 4.39 17.45 3.36
CA GLU A 77 4.30 16.06 3.76
C GLU A 77 2.99 15.77 4.50
N ALA A 78 2.57 16.64 5.43
CA ALA A 78 1.27 16.51 6.10
C ALA A 78 0.10 16.52 5.10
N LYS A 79 0.17 17.35 4.05
CA LYS A 79 -0.85 17.42 2.99
C LYS A 79 -0.84 16.17 2.12
N VAL A 80 0.33 15.64 1.76
CA VAL A 80 0.47 14.40 0.99
C VAL A 80 -0.03 13.22 1.80
N ARG A 81 0.41 13.09 3.07
CA ARG A 81 -0.05 12.05 4.00
C ARG A 81 -1.56 12.08 4.18
N ARG A 82 -2.18 13.26 4.35
CA ARG A 82 -3.64 13.37 4.43
C ARG A 82 -4.35 12.90 3.16
N LYS A 83 -3.78 13.17 1.97
CA LYS A 83 -4.34 12.67 0.70
C LYS A 83 -4.18 11.16 0.58
N LEU A 84 -3.01 10.63 0.92
CA LEU A 84 -2.72 9.19 0.92
C LEU A 84 -3.42 8.42 2.06
N SER A 85 -3.85 9.09 3.12
CA SER A 85 -4.68 8.50 4.17
C SER A 85 -6.17 8.60 3.84
N SER A 86 -6.56 9.65 3.09
CA SER A 86 -7.90 9.71 2.47
C SER A 86 -8.06 8.70 1.34
N TRP A 87 -6.94 8.19 0.82
CA TRP A 87 -6.91 6.97 0.05
C TRP A 87 -7.18 5.81 1.00
N THR A 88 -8.38 5.25 0.89
CA THR A 88 -8.70 3.95 1.48
C THR A 88 -7.91 2.93 0.68
N LYS A 89 -6.75 2.54 1.21
CA LYS A 89 -6.02 1.34 0.79
C LYS A 89 -6.94 0.15 0.51
N GLY A 90 -8.00 -0.01 1.31
CA GLY A 90 -9.09 -0.95 1.06
C GLY A 90 -9.69 -0.78 -0.34
N THR A 91 -9.98 0.44 -0.79
CA THR A 91 -10.48 0.70 -2.15
C THR A 91 -9.55 0.19 -3.24
N LEU A 92 -8.22 0.30 -3.10
CA LEU A 92 -7.33 -0.27 -4.12
C LEU A 92 -7.46 -1.79 -4.16
N ASP A 93 -7.43 -2.39 -2.97
CA ASP A 93 -7.51 -3.84 -2.80
C ASP A 93 -8.84 -4.39 -3.34
N ASP A 94 -9.96 -3.80 -2.91
CA ASP A 94 -11.32 -4.10 -3.36
C ASP A 94 -11.44 -3.99 -4.88
N ARG A 95 -10.81 -2.96 -5.48
CA ARG A 95 -10.85 -2.77 -6.94
C ARG A 95 -10.00 -3.80 -7.67
N ILE A 96 -8.85 -4.18 -7.13
CA ILE A 96 -8.00 -5.25 -7.69
C ILE A 96 -8.76 -6.57 -7.66
N GLU A 97 -9.31 -6.96 -6.50
CA GLU A 97 -10.06 -8.20 -6.31
C GLU A 97 -11.26 -8.25 -7.25
N TYR A 98 -12.11 -7.21 -7.24
CA TYR A 98 -13.28 -7.12 -8.11
C TYR A 98 -12.93 -7.29 -9.60
N LEU A 99 -11.86 -6.62 -10.08
CA LEU A 99 -11.46 -6.69 -11.48
C LEU A 99 -10.83 -8.03 -11.85
N CYS A 100 -10.08 -8.64 -10.94
CA CYS A 100 -9.52 -9.97 -11.14
C CYS A 100 -10.62 -11.03 -11.21
N ASP A 101 -11.59 -10.99 -10.29
CA ASP A 101 -12.76 -11.88 -10.28
C ASP A 101 -13.56 -11.77 -11.58
N CYS A 102 -13.81 -10.55 -12.06
CA CYS A 102 -14.49 -10.31 -13.33
C CYS A 102 -13.76 -10.92 -14.54
N LEU A 103 -12.45 -11.12 -14.44
CA LEU A 103 -11.60 -11.66 -15.51
C LEU A 103 -11.23 -13.14 -15.27
N GLY A 104 -11.71 -13.76 -14.19
CA GLY A 104 -11.34 -15.12 -13.81
C GLY A 104 -9.88 -15.27 -13.35
N ILE A 105 -9.26 -14.17 -12.92
CA ILE A 105 -7.87 -14.15 -12.45
C ILE A 105 -7.88 -14.42 -10.95
N ARG A 106 -7.07 -15.38 -10.49
CA ARG A 106 -6.96 -15.70 -9.06
C ARG A 106 -6.07 -14.68 -8.35
N THR A 107 -6.53 -14.13 -7.24
CA THR A 107 -5.71 -13.30 -6.34
C THR A 107 -5.09 -14.14 -5.23
N VAL A 108 -3.86 -13.81 -4.82
CA VAL A 108 -3.17 -14.45 -3.70
C VAL A 108 -2.50 -13.38 -2.83
N ASP A 109 -2.86 -13.36 -1.56
CA ASP A 109 -2.24 -12.52 -0.55
C ASP A 109 -1.03 -13.19 0.09
N VAL A 110 0.08 -12.45 0.19
CA VAL A 110 1.32 -12.94 0.81
C VAL A 110 1.81 -12.03 1.93
N ASN A 111 2.66 -12.58 2.79
CA ASN A 111 3.25 -11.85 3.89
C ASN A 111 4.11 -10.65 3.36
N PRO A 112 3.83 -9.41 3.81
CA PRO A 112 4.52 -8.21 3.33
C PRO A 112 5.92 -8.02 3.94
N ALA A 113 6.29 -8.81 4.95
CA ALA A 113 7.48 -8.53 5.74
C ALA A 113 8.75 -8.71 4.88
N TYR A 114 9.57 -7.64 4.86
CA TYR A 114 10.91 -7.60 4.28
C TYR A 114 11.00 -7.85 2.77
N THR A 115 9.89 -7.87 2.04
CA THR A 115 9.84 -8.07 0.58
C THR A 115 10.70 -7.07 -0.19
N SER A 116 10.79 -5.82 0.27
CA SER A 116 11.63 -4.78 -0.35
C SER A 116 12.99 -4.60 0.33
N GLN A 117 13.33 -5.40 1.34
CA GLN A 117 14.57 -5.22 2.14
C GLN A 117 15.66 -6.26 1.85
N PHE A 118 15.31 -7.34 1.14
CA PHE A 118 16.23 -8.43 0.82
C PHE A 118 16.38 -8.59 -0.69
N CYS A 119 17.60 -8.87 -1.13
CA CYS A 119 17.92 -9.06 -2.53
C CYS A 119 17.27 -10.35 -3.06
N PRO A 120 16.47 -10.29 -4.14
CA PRO A 120 15.91 -11.49 -4.75
C PRO A 120 16.99 -12.37 -5.39
N ASN A 121 18.18 -11.86 -5.73
CA ASN A 121 19.20 -12.69 -6.37
C ASN A 121 20.00 -13.52 -5.36
N CYS A 122 20.63 -12.85 -4.39
CA CYS A 122 21.52 -13.51 -3.43
C CYS A 122 20.89 -13.73 -2.04
N GLY A 123 19.77 -13.09 -1.72
CA GLY A 123 19.18 -13.15 -0.38
C GLY A 123 19.84 -12.22 0.65
N ALA A 124 20.85 -11.44 0.28
CA ALA A 124 21.46 -10.47 1.20
C ALA A 124 20.47 -9.36 1.56
N ARG A 125 20.55 -8.87 2.80
CA ARG A 125 19.83 -7.65 3.18
C ARG A 125 20.44 -6.45 2.46
N PHE A 126 19.61 -5.54 1.97
CA PHE A 126 20.08 -4.31 1.36
C PHE A 126 20.73 -3.39 2.39
N SER A 127 21.83 -2.74 2.02
CA SER A 127 22.58 -1.86 2.91
C SER A 127 21.99 -0.46 3.02
N GLU A 128 21.46 0.07 1.92
CA GLU A 128 20.99 1.45 1.85
C GLU A 128 19.84 1.64 0.84
N ARG A 129 19.16 2.79 0.98
CA ARG A 129 18.14 3.29 0.04
C ARG A 129 18.55 4.66 -0.48
N LYS A 130 18.48 4.85 -1.80
CA LYS A 130 18.83 6.08 -2.52
C LYS A 130 17.69 6.54 -3.42
N GLY A 131 17.83 7.76 -3.94
CA GLY A 131 16.86 8.39 -4.83
C GLY A 131 15.91 9.34 -4.09
N THR A 132 15.24 10.22 -4.83
CA THR A 132 14.30 11.20 -4.29
C THR A 132 13.12 10.54 -3.60
N HIS A 133 12.80 9.30 -3.97
CA HIS A 133 11.69 8.51 -3.46
C HIS A 133 12.14 7.17 -2.83
N HIS A 134 13.44 7.01 -2.51
CA HIS A 134 14.01 5.79 -1.95
C HIS A 134 13.83 4.53 -2.85
N GLU A 135 13.75 4.75 -4.16
CA GLU A 135 13.47 3.76 -5.18
C GLU A 135 14.69 2.90 -5.57
N LEU A 136 15.90 3.36 -5.25
CA LEU A 136 17.15 2.62 -5.50
C LEU A 136 17.66 1.99 -4.21
N THR A 137 18.30 0.82 -4.32
CA THR A 137 18.87 0.10 -3.20
C THR A 137 20.16 -0.62 -3.61
N VAL A 138 21.05 -0.87 -2.65
CA VAL A 138 22.33 -1.52 -2.90
C VAL A 138 22.40 -2.87 -2.19
N CYS A 139 22.67 -3.90 -2.97
CA CYS A 139 23.00 -5.23 -2.48
C CYS A 139 24.52 -5.37 -2.38
N PRO A 140 25.08 -5.86 -1.25
CA PRO A 140 26.53 -6.05 -1.11
C PRO A 140 27.12 -7.03 -2.13
N ASN A 141 26.32 -7.97 -2.64
CA ASN A 141 26.81 -9.04 -3.53
C ASN A 141 26.40 -8.83 -5.00
N CYS A 142 25.41 -7.97 -5.27
CA CYS A 142 24.82 -7.80 -6.61
C CYS A 142 24.84 -6.36 -7.12
N GLY A 143 25.23 -5.39 -6.28
CA GLY A 143 25.24 -3.98 -6.64
C GLY A 143 23.86 -3.32 -6.55
N GLU A 144 23.72 -2.21 -7.28
CA GLU A 144 22.53 -1.36 -7.24
C GLU A 144 21.35 -1.95 -8.03
N MET A 145 20.14 -1.78 -7.51
CA MET A 145 18.90 -2.18 -8.19
C MET A 145 17.70 -1.32 -7.76
N ASN A 146 16.61 -1.41 -8.53
CA ASN A 146 15.34 -0.80 -8.15
C ASN A 146 14.64 -1.63 -7.08
N ALA A 147 14.32 -0.99 -5.96
CA ALA A 147 13.73 -1.67 -4.81
C ALA A 147 12.29 -2.13 -5.03
N ASN A 148 11.51 -1.45 -5.88
CA ASN A 148 10.14 -1.86 -6.20
C ASN A 148 10.16 -3.10 -7.11
N THR A 149 11.08 -3.15 -8.07
CA THR A 149 11.28 -4.36 -8.89
C THR A 149 11.75 -5.53 -8.04
N ALA A 150 12.68 -5.31 -7.12
CA ALA A 150 13.12 -6.33 -6.18
C ALA A 150 11.97 -6.85 -5.30
N ALA A 151 11.12 -5.94 -4.80
CA ALA A 151 9.94 -6.30 -4.03
C ALA A 151 8.97 -7.16 -4.84
N ALA A 152 8.66 -6.79 -6.09
CA ALA A 152 7.76 -7.55 -6.96
C ALA A 152 8.22 -9.02 -7.13
N VAL A 153 9.52 -9.25 -7.33
CA VAL A 153 10.08 -10.60 -7.44
C VAL A 153 9.95 -11.37 -6.12
N ASN A 154 10.22 -10.73 -4.99
CA ASN A 154 10.09 -11.36 -3.68
C ASN A 154 8.63 -11.68 -3.32
N ILE A 155 7.69 -10.80 -3.69
CA ILE A 155 6.24 -11.01 -3.51
C ILE A 155 5.82 -12.25 -4.30
N LEU A 156 6.20 -12.34 -5.57
CA LEU A 156 5.89 -13.51 -6.40
C LEU A 156 6.43 -14.80 -5.79
N ARG A 157 7.69 -14.82 -5.36
CA ARG A 157 8.31 -15.99 -4.72
C ARG A 157 7.69 -16.36 -3.38
N ARG A 158 7.09 -15.39 -2.68
CA ARG A 158 6.44 -15.64 -1.40
C ARG A 158 5.20 -16.52 -1.53
N ALA A 159 4.54 -16.49 -2.69
CA ALA A 159 3.34 -17.31 -2.94
C ALA A 159 3.63 -18.81 -2.79
N ASP A 160 4.84 -19.24 -3.11
CA ASP A 160 5.27 -20.65 -3.04
C ASP A 160 6.09 -20.99 -1.79
N ASP A 161 6.26 -20.03 -0.86
CA ASP A 161 7.13 -20.20 0.30
C ASP A 161 6.45 -20.95 1.45
N LYS A 162 6.77 -22.24 1.59
CA LYS A 162 6.23 -23.11 2.64
C LYS A 162 6.63 -22.69 4.06
N ASN A 163 7.73 -21.97 4.23
CA ASN A 163 8.23 -21.58 5.57
C ASN A 163 7.63 -20.25 6.03
N ILE A 164 7.08 -19.46 5.11
CA ILE A 164 6.61 -18.11 5.37
C ILE A 164 5.16 -18.01 4.92
N THR A 165 4.26 -18.37 5.82
CA THR A 165 2.82 -18.21 5.62
C THR A 165 2.41 -16.75 5.82
N LEU A 166 1.21 -16.40 5.35
CA LEU A 166 0.60 -15.08 5.51
C LEU A 166 0.73 -14.53 6.95
N TYR A 167 0.49 -15.39 7.94
CA TYR A 167 0.45 -15.02 9.36
C TYR A 167 1.79 -15.16 10.10
N THR A 168 2.89 -15.44 9.38
CA THR A 168 4.19 -15.58 10.02
C THR A 168 4.63 -14.23 10.60
N PRO A 169 4.95 -14.14 11.92
CA PRO A 169 5.35 -12.88 12.53
C PRO A 169 6.61 -12.30 11.88
N TYR A 170 6.67 -10.98 11.71
CA TYR A 170 7.74 -10.31 10.97
C TYR A 170 9.15 -10.69 11.47
N LYS A 171 9.37 -10.73 12.81
CA LYS A 171 10.67 -11.16 13.38
C LYS A 171 11.09 -12.57 12.97
N LYS A 172 10.11 -13.48 12.82
CA LYS A 172 10.37 -14.85 12.35
C LYS A 172 10.70 -14.86 10.85
N VAL A 173 10.00 -14.04 10.06
CA VAL A 173 10.32 -13.84 8.64
C VAL A 173 11.75 -13.36 8.47
N GLU A 174 12.16 -12.34 9.23
CA GLU A 174 13.53 -11.79 9.21
C GLU A 174 14.56 -12.88 9.43
N LYS A 175 14.39 -13.65 10.52
CA LYS A 175 15.29 -14.76 10.85
C LYS A 175 15.37 -15.80 9.74
N ILE A 176 14.24 -16.21 9.16
CA ILE A 176 14.20 -17.19 8.05
C ILE A 176 15.00 -16.66 6.84
N LEU A 177 14.87 -15.37 6.52
CA LEU A 177 15.57 -14.77 5.39
C LEU A 177 17.09 -14.66 5.66
N GLU A 178 17.47 -14.29 6.87
CA GLU A 178 18.88 -14.25 7.30
C GLU A 178 19.52 -15.64 7.28
N ASP A 179 18.83 -16.66 7.81
CA ASP A 179 19.28 -18.05 7.80
C ASP A 179 19.46 -18.56 6.35
N ARG A 180 18.55 -18.21 5.43
CA ARG A 180 18.68 -18.55 4.00
C ARG A 180 19.91 -17.91 3.36
N TYR A 181 20.17 -16.66 3.69
CA TYR A 181 21.35 -15.96 3.18
C TYR A 181 22.64 -16.61 3.69
N ALA A 182 22.73 -16.86 5.00
CA ALA A 182 23.87 -17.51 5.63
C ALA A 182 24.15 -18.89 5.01
N ASN A 183 23.12 -19.74 4.89
CA ASN A 183 23.24 -21.05 4.26
C ASN A 183 23.72 -20.97 2.81
N LYS A 184 23.24 -19.98 2.04
CA LYS A 184 23.67 -19.77 0.66
C LYS A 184 25.14 -19.36 0.57
N GLN A 185 25.63 -18.56 1.52
CA GLN A 185 27.06 -18.23 1.61
C GLN A 185 27.90 -19.45 1.95
N SER A 186 27.47 -20.30 2.89
CA SER A 186 28.19 -21.53 3.26
C SER A 186 28.30 -22.55 2.14
N VAL A 187 27.34 -22.61 1.22
CA VAL A 187 27.37 -23.53 0.06
C VAL A 187 28.25 -22.98 -1.08
N MET A 188 28.47 -21.66 -1.13
CA MET A 188 29.28 -21.00 -2.16
C MET A 188 30.75 -20.79 -1.76
N ALA A 189 31.10 -21.06 -0.49
CA ALA A 189 32.46 -21.03 0.05
C ALA A 189 33.12 -22.40 -0.06
#